data_AF-A0A1H3HHC9-F1
#
_entry.id   AF-A0A1H3HHC9-F1
#
_cell.length_a   1.000
_cell.length_b   1.000
_cell.length_c   1.000
_cell.angle_alpha   90.00
_cell.angle_beta   90.00
_cell.angle_gamma   90.00
#
_symmetry.space_group_name_H-M   'P 1'
#
loop_
_entity.id
_entity.type
_entity.pdbx_description
1 polymer ?
#
loop_
_entity_poly.entity_id
_entity_poly.type
_entity_poly.pdbx_seq_one_letter_code
_entity_poly.pdbx_strand_id
1 'polypeptide(L)'
;MGKQIMLLLMTALLVLSACGTDEPDAEQDTADIPEETNVVDDDIEEEPEGKEEEEPEETEAEADEARDYANVITQLDREEVEDIIKSDAEADWEGDYQMQVFQIDTQTEAYEELLKLEIDDQVKETVLTNAFDYWEYDFQMVLFEYETQMEAYYELQTLDAESEIEQEILERAKSNWGDDYQMILYEYEMQLEAYEELQ
;
A
#
# COMPACT_ATOMS: atom_id res chain seq x y z
N MET A 1 -28.62 -8.81 -13.83
CA MET A 1 -27.58 -9.71 -13.28
C MET A 1 -26.29 -9.17 -13.84
N GLY A 2 -25.40 -8.50 -13.11
CA GLY A 2 -25.28 -8.25 -11.69
C GLY A 2 -23.81 -7.91 -11.49
N LYS A 3 -23.48 -6.66 -11.20
CA LYS A 3 -22.19 -6.22 -10.67
C LYS A 3 -22.48 -4.99 -9.82
N GLN A 4 -22.89 -5.26 -8.59
CA GLN A 4 -22.93 -4.28 -7.51
C GLN A 4 -22.16 -4.91 -6.35
N ILE A 5 -20.86 -5.06 -6.55
CA ILE A 5 -19.83 -5.54 -5.62
C ILE A 5 -18.58 -4.89 -6.23
N MET A 6 -17.86 -3.93 -5.63
CA MET A 6 -17.20 -4.01 -4.34
C MET A 6 -16.77 -2.61 -3.89
N LEU A 7 -17.72 -1.74 -3.53
CA LEU A 7 -17.41 -0.45 -2.92
C LEU A 7 -17.66 -0.54 -1.41
N LEU A 8 -16.74 -1.14 -0.67
CA LEU A 8 -16.60 -1.06 0.80
C LEU A 8 -15.56 -2.06 1.28
N LEU A 9 -14.39 -1.58 1.72
CA LEU A 9 -13.72 -2.03 2.96
C LEU A 9 -12.46 -1.19 3.26
N MET A 10 -12.63 0.13 3.38
CA MET A 10 -11.82 0.94 4.30
C MET A 10 -12.74 1.47 5.40
N THR A 11 -13.25 0.56 6.23
CA THR A 11 -13.86 0.98 7.49
C THR A 11 -12.87 0.68 8.59
N ALA A 12 -12.07 1.69 8.89
CA ALA A 12 -11.22 1.76 10.07
C ALA A 12 -11.99 1.28 11.31
N LEU A 13 -11.54 0.18 11.89
CA LEU A 13 -11.97 -0.25 13.22
C LEU A 13 -11.19 0.54 14.27
N LEU A 14 -11.53 1.83 14.41
CA LEU A 14 -11.09 2.64 15.55
C LEU A 14 -12.27 2.76 16.51
N VAL A 15 -12.35 1.81 17.44
CA VAL A 15 -13.33 1.86 18.55
C VAL A 15 -12.90 2.96 19.52
N LEU A 16 -13.49 4.14 19.32
CA LEU A 16 -13.56 5.22 20.30
C LEU A 16 -14.36 4.74 21.52
N SER A 17 -13.66 4.35 22.59
CA SER A 17 -14.25 4.28 23.93
C SER A 17 -14.05 5.63 24.64
N ALA A 18 -15.12 6.43 24.62
CA ALA A 18 -15.25 7.65 25.40
C ALA A 18 -15.81 7.33 26.79
N CYS A 19 -15.08 7.65 27.86
CA CYS A 19 -15.66 8.04 29.15
C CYS A 19 -14.60 8.65 30.08
N GLY A 20 -14.80 9.89 30.55
CA GLY A 20 -14.03 10.43 31.67
C GLY A 20 -13.77 11.93 31.63
N THR A 21 -14.79 12.71 31.99
CA THR A 21 -14.78 14.14 32.31
C THR A 21 -13.71 14.56 33.32
N ASP A 22 -13.02 15.68 33.08
CA ASP A 22 -12.95 16.82 34.02
C ASP A 22 -12.25 18.04 33.37
N GLU A 23 -13.00 19.15 33.27
CA GLU A 23 -12.51 20.52 33.05
C GLU A 23 -11.62 20.99 34.21
N PRO A 24 -10.62 21.86 33.97
CA PRO A 24 -10.89 23.29 34.22
C PRO A 24 -10.22 24.31 33.28
N ASP A 25 -10.99 25.36 33.00
CA ASP A 25 -10.69 26.80 32.93
C ASP A 25 -9.35 27.34 32.38
N ALA A 26 -9.53 28.18 31.35
CA ALA A 26 -8.96 29.52 31.15
C ALA A 26 -7.42 29.71 31.06
N GLU A 27 -6.95 30.22 29.91
CA GLU A 27 -6.65 31.65 29.72
C GLU A 27 -6.22 31.92 28.27
N GLN A 28 -6.87 32.91 27.64
CA GLN A 28 -6.43 33.51 26.39
C GLN A 28 -5.25 34.43 26.68
N ASP A 29 -4.13 34.25 25.98
CA ASP A 29 -3.13 35.30 25.86
C ASP A 29 -2.79 35.54 24.39
N THR A 30 -3.05 36.78 23.96
CA THR A 30 -2.88 37.30 22.61
C THR A 30 -1.68 38.24 22.61
N ALA A 31 -0.60 37.88 21.93
CA ALA A 31 0.51 38.76 21.55
C ALA A 31 1.39 37.98 20.56
N ASP A 32 2.02 38.51 19.53
CA ASP A 32 2.16 39.86 18.99
C ASP A 32 2.71 39.66 17.56
N ILE A 33 2.20 40.39 16.58
CA ILE A 33 2.72 40.40 15.21
C ILE A 33 3.59 41.66 15.08
N PRO A 34 4.89 41.54 14.73
CA PRO A 34 5.59 42.65 14.12
C PRO A 34 5.59 42.48 12.60
N GLU A 35 4.85 43.39 11.95
CA GLU A 35 5.11 43.89 10.61
C GLU A 35 6.58 44.33 10.49
N GLU A 36 7.33 43.80 9.52
CA GLU A 36 8.40 44.57 8.92
C GLU A 36 8.29 44.52 7.40
N THR A 37 8.09 45.72 6.86
CA THR A 37 8.09 46.04 5.44
C THR A 37 9.52 46.38 5.05
N ASN A 38 10.03 45.81 3.97
CA ASN A 38 10.93 46.55 3.09
C ASN A 38 10.89 45.99 1.67
N VAL A 39 10.79 46.93 0.74
CA VAL A 39 10.57 46.76 -0.69
C VAL A 39 11.83 47.22 -1.42
N VAL A 40 12.02 46.70 -2.63
CA VAL A 40 12.66 47.29 -3.82
C VAL A 40 14.02 46.70 -4.21
N ASP A 41 13.91 45.87 -5.27
CA ASP A 41 14.66 45.84 -6.55
C ASP A 41 16.20 45.91 -6.55
N ASP A 42 16.82 44.94 -7.24
CA ASP A 42 17.51 45.27 -8.49
C ASP A 42 17.80 44.02 -9.36
N ASP A 43 17.51 44.20 -10.66
CA ASP A 43 17.88 43.44 -11.85
C ASP A 43 19.24 42.74 -11.84
N ILE A 44 19.29 41.46 -12.22
CA ILE A 44 20.36 40.88 -13.04
C ILE A 44 19.77 39.81 -13.99
N GLU A 45 19.66 40.17 -15.27
CA GLU A 45 19.64 39.25 -16.41
C GLU A 45 21.04 38.62 -16.60
N GLU A 46 21.11 37.30 -16.78
CA GLU A 46 21.62 36.62 -17.99
C GLU A 46 21.89 35.12 -17.70
N GLU A 47 21.43 34.29 -18.64
CA GLU A 47 21.78 32.87 -18.77
C GLU A 47 23.30 32.66 -18.97
N PRO A 48 23.79 31.43 -18.77
CA PRO A 48 24.07 30.68 -19.99
C PRO A 48 23.73 29.18 -19.93
N GLU A 49 23.16 28.73 -21.05
CA GLU A 49 23.43 27.50 -21.81
C GLU A 49 24.14 26.33 -21.13
N GLY A 50 23.50 25.17 -21.27
CA GLY A 50 24.19 23.96 -21.73
C GLY A 50 24.61 22.99 -20.62
N LYS A 51 23.69 22.09 -20.27
CA LYS A 51 24.08 20.78 -19.75
C LYS A 51 23.25 19.71 -20.42
N GLU A 52 23.98 18.84 -21.11
CA GLU A 52 23.55 17.69 -21.87
C GLU A 52 22.52 16.85 -21.09
N GLU A 53 21.35 16.68 -21.69
CA GLU A 53 20.43 15.59 -21.36
C GLU A 53 21.11 14.29 -21.79
N GLU A 54 21.73 13.58 -20.85
CA GLU A 54 21.97 12.16 -21.02
C GLU A 54 20.65 11.44 -20.74
N GLU A 55 20.02 10.97 -21.81
CA GLU A 55 19.02 9.89 -21.74
C GLU A 55 19.66 8.70 -21.02
N PRO A 56 19.07 8.16 -19.94
CA PRO A 56 19.34 6.78 -19.59
C PRO A 56 18.62 5.91 -20.63
N GLU A 57 19.40 5.18 -21.45
CA GLU A 57 18.94 3.97 -22.13
C GLU A 57 18.33 3.05 -21.06
N GLU A 58 17.00 2.97 -21.00
CA GLU A 58 16.30 1.84 -20.38
C GLU A 58 16.53 0.60 -21.23
N THR A 59 17.67 -0.03 -21.00
CA THR A 59 17.87 -1.45 -21.28
C THR A 59 17.95 -2.19 -19.97
N GLU A 60 16.78 -2.53 -19.40
CA GLU A 60 16.62 -3.62 -18.44
C GLU A 60 15.59 -4.60 -19.02
N ALA A 61 16.01 -5.65 -19.71
CA ALA A 61 16.68 -6.86 -19.25
C ALA A 61 15.68 -8.02 -19.10
N GLU A 62 15.37 -8.67 -20.23
CA GLU A 62 15.06 -10.10 -20.19
C GLU A 62 16.34 -10.85 -19.79
N ALA A 63 16.44 -11.17 -18.50
CA ALA A 63 17.39 -12.13 -17.96
C ALA A 63 16.76 -12.84 -16.75
N ASP A 64 15.62 -13.48 -16.99
CA ASP A 64 14.98 -14.36 -16.01
C ASP A 64 15.70 -15.73 -16.03
N GLU A 65 16.96 -15.73 -15.57
CA GLU A 65 17.74 -16.95 -15.36
C GLU A 65 17.91 -17.25 -13.86
N ALA A 66 17.17 -18.28 -13.42
CA ALA A 66 17.49 -19.19 -12.32
C ALA A 66 17.84 -18.57 -10.94
N ARG A 67 17.09 -17.55 -10.50
CA ARG A 67 17.02 -17.25 -9.06
C ARG A 67 15.86 -18.04 -8.44
N ASP A 68 16.13 -18.70 -7.31
CA ASP A 68 15.07 -19.27 -6.48
C ASP A 68 14.33 -18.09 -5.84
N TYR A 69 13.02 -17.98 -6.10
CA TYR A 69 12.18 -16.98 -5.45
C TYR A 69 12.03 -17.32 -3.96
N ALA A 70 12.04 -16.29 -3.11
CA ALA A 70 12.04 -16.46 -1.66
C ALA A 70 10.71 -16.07 -1.03
N ASN A 71 10.18 -16.93 -0.16
CA ASN A 71 9.12 -16.55 0.76
C ASN A 71 9.76 -15.85 1.98
N VAL A 72 9.65 -14.52 2.04
CA VAL A 72 10.16 -13.66 3.14
C VAL A 72 9.73 -14.16 4.53
N ILE A 73 8.52 -14.70 4.65
CA ILE A 73 7.96 -15.18 5.93
C ILE A 73 8.71 -16.41 6.45
N THR A 74 9.29 -17.23 5.57
CA THR A 74 10.07 -18.41 5.97
C THR A 74 11.44 -18.09 6.58
N GLN A 75 11.88 -16.82 6.49
CA GLN A 75 13.15 -16.37 7.04
C GLN A 75 13.02 -15.86 8.48
N LEU A 76 11.79 -15.68 8.97
CA LEU A 76 11.51 -15.20 10.31
C LEU A 76 11.83 -16.27 11.36
N ASP A 77 12.32 -15.84 12.53
CA ASP A 77 12.45 -16.73 13.67
C ASP A 77 11.07 -16.99 14.28
N ARG A 78 10.70 -18.27 14.39
CA ARG A 78 9.37 -18.65 14.88
C ARG A 78 9.13 -18.26 16.34
N GLU A 79 10.16 -18.35 17.20
CA GLU A 79 10.01 -18.00 18.62
C GLU A 79 9.81 -16.49 18.76
N GLU A 80 10.56 -15.70 17.99
CA GLU A 80 10.38 -14.24 17.90
C GLU A 80 8.98 -13.85 17.40
N VAL A 81 8.48 -14.48 16.34
CA VAL A 81 7.12 -14.27 15.83
C VAL A 81 6.07 -14.57 16.89
N GLU A 82 6.18 -15.71 17.58
CA GLU A 82 5.24 -16.09 18.64
C GLU A 82 5.27 -15.12 19.83
N ASP A 83 6.42 -14.52 20.14
CA ASP A 83 6.55 -13.53 21.22
C ASP A 83 5.97 -12.17 20.82
N ILE A 84 6.18 -11.73 19.57
CA ILE A 84 5.60 -10.49 19.04
C ILE A 84 4.07 -10.59 19.04
N ILE A 85 3.50 -11.67 18.49
CA ILE A 85 2.04 -11.88 18.46
C ILE A 85 1.42 -11.81 19.87
N LYS A 86 2.07 -12.44 20.87
CA LYS A 86 1.58 -12.39 22.26
C LYS A 86 1.71 -10.99 22.86
N SER A 87 2.82 -10.32 22.61
CA SER A 87 3.07 -8.96 23.09
C SER A 87 2.05 -7.97 22.54
N ASP A 88 1.77 -8.03 21.24
CA ASP A 88 0.82 -7.13 20.57
C ASP A 88 -0.61 -7.40 21.06
N ALA A 89 -1.00 -8.68 21.18
CA ALA A 89 -2.29 -9.03 21.74
C ALA A 89 -2.47 -8.50 23.18
N GLU A 90 -1.45 -8.63 24.03
CA GLU A 90 -1.48 -8.09 25.40
C GLU A 90 -1.59 -6.55 25.41
N ALA A 91 -0.88 -5.88 24.51
CA ALA A 91 -0.88 -4.42 24.38
C ALA A 91 -2.22 -3.87 23.88
N ASP A 92 -2.82 -4.51 22.86
CA ASP A 92 -4.07 -4.07 22.24
C ASP A 92 -5.29 -4.35 23.14
N TRP A 93 -5.24 -5.44 23.90
CA TRP A 93 -6.36 -5.94 24.68
C TRP A 93 -5.99 -6.15 26.16
N GLU A 94 -5.41 -5.13 26.80
CA GLU A 94 -4.96 -5.20 28.19
C GLU A 94 -6.11 -5.65 29.12
N GLY A 95 -5.92 -6.81 29.77
CA GLY A 95 -6.89 -7.39 30.71
C GLY A 95 -8.12 -8.06 30.06
N ASP A 96 -8.31 -7.94 28.75
CA ASP A 96 -9.30 -8.71 27.99
C ASP A 96 -8.67 -9.97 27.41
N TYR A 97 -8.45 -10.95 28.28
CA TYR A 97 -7.83 -12.22 27.89
C TYR A 97 -8.60 -13.00 26.82
N GLN A 98 -9.91 -12.75 26.64
CA GLN A 98 -10.65 -13.40 25.57
C GLN A 98 -10.25 -12.83 24.21
N MET A 99 -10.12 -11.51 24.13
CA MET A 99 -9.64 -10.83 22.93
C MET A 99 -8.16 -11.12 22.65
N GLN A 100 -7.33 -11.21 23.69
CA GLN A 100 -5.92 -11.60 23.54
C GLN A 100 -5.79 -12.99 22.89
N VAL A 101 -6.51 -13.99 23.40
CA VAL A 101 -6.51 -15.35 22.82
C VAL A 101 -6.98 -15.32 21.37
N PHE A 102 -8.05 -14.57 21.08
CA PHE A 102 -8.58 -14.44 19.71
C PHE A 102 -7.56 -13.84 18.74
N GLN A 103 -6.87 -12.77 19.13
CA GLN A 103 -5.83 -12.14 18.29
C GLN A 103 -4.64 -13.08 18.10
N ILE A 104 -4.19 -13.74 19.17
CA ILE A 104 -3.08 -14.72 19.08
C ILE A 104 -3.43 -15.84 18.10
N ASP A 105 -4.63 -16.43 18.23
CA ASP A 105 -5.08 -17.50 17.34
C ASP A 105 -5.17 -17.00 15.89
N THR A 106 -5.77 -15.83 15.66
CA THR A 106 -5.95 -15.26 14.31
C THR A 106 -4.62 -14.95 13.63
N GLN A 107 -3.70 -14.29 14.34
CA GLN A 107 -2.39 -13.93 13.79
C GLN A 107 -1.50 -15.17 13.57
N THR A 108 -1.59 -16.16 14.47
CA THR A 108 -0.87 -17.43 14.30
C THR A 108 -1.38 -18.21 13.08
N GLU A 109 -2.70 -18.29 12.89
CA GLU A 109 -3.29 -18.93 11.71
C GLU A 109 -2.85 -18.24 10.42
N ALA A 110 -2.88 -16.91 10.36
CA ALA A 110 -2.44 -16.15 9.19
C ALA A 110 -0.95 -16.38 8.88
N TYR A 111 -0.09 -16.35 9.90
CA TYR A 111 1.33 -16.68 9.75
C TYR A 111 1.54 -18.10 9.21
N GLU A 112 0.80 -19.09 9.71
CA GLU A 112 0.89 -20.47 9.21
C GLU A 112 0.40 -20.62 7.76
N GLU A 113 -0.60 -19.84 7.31
CA GLU A 113 -1.01 -19.81 5.91
C GLU A 113 0.05 -19.17 5.02
N LEU A 114 0.63 -18.04 5.44
CA LEU A 114 1.70 -17.37 4.71
C LEU A 114 2.95 -18.25 4.52
N LEU A 115 3.29 -19.09 5.50
CA LEU A 115 4.38 -20.07 5.39
C LEU A 115 4.13 -21.15 4.33
N LYS A 116 2.87 -21.41 3.95
CA LYS A 116 2.50 -22.44 2.97
C LYS A 116 2.48 -21.92 1.54
N LEU A 117 2.61 -20.60 1.33
CA LEU A 117 2.59 -20.00 0.01
C LEU A 117 3.75 -20.51 -0.85
N GLU A 118 3.41 -20.95 -2.06
CA GLU A 118 4.36 -21.28 -3.11
C GLU A 118 4.70 -20.01 -3.90
N ILE A 119 5.95 -19.55 -3.73
CA ILE A 119 6.50 -18.38 -4.43
C ILE A 119 7.36 -18.93 -5.58
N ASP A 120 6.79 -18.97 -6.77
CA ASP A 120 7.35 -19.58 -7.98
C ASP A 120 7.57 -18.58 -9.13
N ASP A 121 7.27 -17.30 -8.90
CA ASP A 121 7.51 -16.20 -9.81
C ASP A 121 7.86 -14.89 -9.06
N GLN A 122 8.40 -13.93 -9.80
CA GLN A 122 8.82 -12.62 -9.26
C GLN A 122 7.63 -11.81 -8.73
N VAL A 123 6.45 -11.91 -9.34
CA VAL A 123 5.28 -11.12 -8.95
C VAL A 123 4.85 -11.52 -7.55
N LYS A 124 4.73 -12.82 -7.27
CA LYS A 124 4.39 -13.32 -5.93
C LYS A 124 5.42 -12.92 -4.88
N GLU A 125 6.71 -12.97 -5.23
CA GLU A 125 7.78 -12.54 -4.32
C GLU A 125 7.67 -11.05 -4.00
N THR A 126 7.51 -10.21 -5.02
CA THR A 126 7.34 -8.76 -4.86
C THR A 126 6.10 -8.43 -4.04
N VAL A 127 4.95 -9.02 -4.36
CA VAL A 127 3.68 -8.76 -3.65
C VAL A 127 3.79 -9.18 -2.19
N LEU A 128 4.33 -10.36 -1.89
CA LEU A 128 4.49 -10.82 -0.51
C LEU A 128 5.50 -9.95 0.26
N THR A 129 6.58 -9.55 -0.39
CA THR A 129 7.59 -8.66 0.20
C THR A 129 7.00 -7.29 0.52
N ASN A 130 6.30 -6.66 -0.42
CA ASN A 130 5.67 -5.36 -0.21
C ASN A 130 4.60 -5.42 0.88
N ALA A 131 3.78 -6.48 0.91
CA ALA A 131 2.79 -6.70 1.95
C ALA A 131 3.44 -6.81 3.34
N PHE A 132 4.53 -7.58 3.46
CA PHE A 132 5.28 -7.71 4.70
C PHE A 132 6.00 -6.42 5.10
N ASP A 133 6.60 -5.69 4.16
CA ASP A 133 7.28 -4.43 4.43
C ASP A 133 6.32 -3.34 4.94
N TYR A 134 5.05 -3.38 4.51
CA TYR A 134 4.04 -2.40 4.91
C TYR A 134 3.33 -2.78 6.22
N TRP A 135 2.92 -4.04 6.38
CA TRP A 135 2.12 -4.52 7.51
C TRP A 135 2.95 -5.20 8.61
N GLU A 136 4.22 -5.49 8.35
CA GLU A 136 5.17 -6.14 9.25
C GLU A 136 4.58 -7.42 9.89
N TYR A 137 4.48 -7.46 11.22
CA TYR A 137 4.02 -8.62 11.99
C TYR A 137 2.49 -8.71 12.13
N ASP A 138 1.72 -7.82 11.50
CA ASP A 138 0.28 -8.01 11.32
C ASP A 138 0.03 -9.00 10.17
N PHE A 139 0.28 -10.28 10.44
CA PHE A 139 0.17 -11.35 9.46
C PHE A 139 -1.23 -11.48 8.86
N GLN A 140 -2.28 -11.11 9.60
CA GLN A 140 -3.63 -11.03 9.04
C GLN A 140 -3.67 -10.03 7.89
N MET A 141 -3.09 -8.84 8.08
CA MET A 141 -3.06 -7.81 7.05
C MET A 141 -2.09 -8.14 5.92
N VAL A 142 -0.94 -8.76 6.21
CA VAL A 142 -0.02 -9.26 5.17
C VAL A 142 -0.72 -10.27 4.26
N LEU A 143 -1.43 -11.24 4.83
CA LEU A 143 -2.17 -12.24 4.07
C LEU A 143 -3.27 -11.59 3.22
N PHE A 144 -4.05 -10.69 3.82
CA PHE A 144 -5.12 -9.97 3.12
C PHE A 144 -4.59 -9.14 1.93
N GLU A 145 -3.51 -8.39 2.15
CA GLU A 145 -2.87 -7.59 1.09
C GLU A 145 -2.34 -8.49 -0.03
N TYR A 146 -1.63 -9.57 0.32
CA TYR A 146 -1.13 -10.52 -0.66
C TYR A 146 -2.27 -11.12 -1.51
N GLU A 147 -3.33 -11.60 -0.88
CA GLU A 147 -4.48 -12.17 -1.59
C GLU A 147 -5.16 -11.14 -2.51
N THR A 148 -5.33 -9.91 -2.02
CA THR A 148 -5.97 -8.82 -2.77
C THR A 148 -5.14 -8.43 -4.00
N GLN A 149 -3.83 -8.24 -3.84
CA GLN A 149 -2.94 -7.89 -4.94
C GLN A 149 -2.82 -9.02 -5.96
N MET A 150 -2.77 -10.27 -5.51
CA MET A 150 -2.75 -11.43 -6.42
C MET A 150 -4.06 -11.60 -7.19
N GLU A 151 -5.22 -11.33 -6.57
CA GLU A 151 -6.51 -11.31 -7.28
C GLU A 151 -6.52 -10.26 -8.39
N ALA A 152 -6.12 -9.01 -8.08
CA ALA A 152 -6.03 -7.93 -9.05
C ALA A 152 -5.03 -8.25 -10.18
N TYR A 153 -3.87 -8.83 -9.84
CA TYR A 153 -2.89 -9.29 -10.82
C TYR A 153 -3.48 -10.31 -11.79
N TYR A 154 -4.18 -11.34 -11.30
CA TYR A 154 -4.81 -12.33 -12.17
C TYR A 154 -5.91 -11.72 -13.04
N GLU A 155 -6.68 -10.76 -12.52
CA GLU A 155 -7.66 -10.03 -13.32
C GLU A 155 -6.99 -9.29 -14.48
N LEU A 156 -5.93 -8.54 -14.21
CA LEU A 156 -5.14 -7.82 -15.22
C LEU A 156 -4.54 -8.76 -16.28
N GLN A 157 -4.10 -9.96 -15.91
CA GLN A 157 -3.57 -10.96 -16.85
C GLN A 157 -4.64 -11.52 -17.80
N THR A 158 -5.90 -11.51 -17.39
CA THR A 158 -7.03 -11.97 -18.21
C THR A 158 -7.75 -10.86 -18.94
N LEU A 159 -7.31 -9.61 -18.75
CA LEU A 159 -7.92 -8.43 -19.31
C LEU A 159 -7.63 -8.34 -20.82
N ASP A 160 -8.68 -8.18 -21.62
CA ASP A 160 -8.58 -8.06 -23.07
C ASP A 160 -8.74 -6.58 -23.47
N ALA A 161 -7.61 -5.90 -23.65
CA ALA A 161 -7.57 -4.53 -24.16
C ALA A 161 -7.55 -4.57 -25.70
N GLU A 162 -8.73 -4.66 -26.31
CA GLU A 162 -8.89 -4.88 -27.75
C GLU A 162 -8.57 -3.63 -28.57
N SER A 163 -8.81 -2.44 -28.01
CA SER A 163 -8.63 -1.16 -28.69
C SER A 163 -7.32 -0.46 -28.34
N GLU A 164 -6.80 0.36 -29.26
CA GLU A 164 -5.59 1.18 -29.03
C GLU A 164 -5.74 2.07 -27.78
N ILE A 165 -6.95 2.57 -27.52
CA ILE A 165 -7.22 3.44 -26.36
C ILE A 165 -7.28 2.67 -25.04
N GLU A 166 -7.84 1.46 -25.02
CA GLU A 166 -7.80 0.59 -23.84
C GLU A 166 -6.36 0.22 -23.48
N GLN A 167 -5.53 -0.09 -24.48
CA GLN A 167 -4.11 -0.36 -24.29
C GLN A 167 -3.38 0.87 -23.74
N GLU A 168 -3.65 2.06 -24.28
CA GLU A 168 -3.07 3.32 -23.77
C GLU A 168 -3.44 3.57 -22.31
N ILE A 169 -4.72 3.36 -21.94
CA ILE A 169 -5.20 3.51 -20.56
C ILE A 169 -4.50 2.52 -19.64
N LEU A 170 -4.40 1.25 -20.03
CA LEU A 170 -3.77 0.20 -19.23
C LEU A 170 -2.28 0.45 -19.03
N GLU A 171 -1.54 0.78 -20.09
CA GLU A 171 -0.10 1.05 -20.00
C GLU A 171 0.19 2.28 -19.14
N ARG A 172 -0.65 3.31 -19.22
CA ARG A 172 -0.54 4.47 -18.31
C ARG A 172 -0.80 4.07 -16.85
N ALA A 173 -1.83 3.26 -16.59
CA ALA A 173 -2.12 2.79 -15.23
C ALA A 173 -0.94 1.98 -14.66
N LYS A 174 -0.37 1.05 -15.45
CA LYS A 174 0.86 0.32 -15.07
C LYS A 174 2.02 1.27 -14.77
N SER A 175 2.24 2.27 -15.60
CA SER A 175 3.30 3.27 -15.40
C SER A 175 3.10 4.10 -14.13
N ASN A 176 1.86 4.39 -13.74
CA ASN A 176 1.57 5.22 -12.57
C ASN A 176 1.72 4.45 -11.25
N TRP A 177 1.37 3.16 -11.24
CA TRP A 177 1.21 2.38 -10.01
C TRP A 177 2.22 1.24 -9.83
N GLY A 178 2.97 0.88 -10.88
CA GLY A 178 4.04 -0.11 -10.78
C GLY A 178 3.53 -1.50 -10.40
N ASP A 179 3.84 -1.95 -9.19
CA ASP A 179 3.45 -3.28 -8.68
C ASP A 179 2.21 -3.24 -7.77
N ASP A 180 1.55 -2.09 -7.65
CA ASP A 180 0.25 -1.98 -6.98
C ASP A 180 -0.88 -2.35 -7.96
N TYR A 181 -1.06 -3.66 -8.16
CA TYR A 181 -2.01 -4.21 -9.12
C TYR A 181 -3.45 -3.80 -8.82
N GLN A 182 -3.81 -3.66 -7.54
CA GLN A 182 -5.13 -3.15 -7.16
C GLN A 182 -5.34 -1.74 -7.72
N MET A 183 -4.35 -0.86 -7.59
CA MET A 183 -4.44 0.51 -8.10
C MET A 183 -4.36 0.58 -9.63
N ILE A 184 -3.60 -0.31 -10.28
CA ILE A 184 -3.60 -0.43 -11.74
C ILE A 184 -5.01 -0.77 -12.25
N LEU A 185 -5.62 -1.82 -11.69
CA LEU A 185 -6.95 -2.27 -12.09
C LEU A 185 -7.98 -1.17 -11.86
N TYR A 186 -7.94 -0.52 -10.70
CA TYR A 186 -8.83 0.61 -10.38
C TYR A 186 -8.69 1.77 -11.36
N GLU A 187 -7.47 2.24 -11.65
CA GLU A 187 -7.28 3.35 -12.60
C GLU A 187 -7.74 2.96 -14.01
N TYR A 188 -7.43 1.73 -14.46
CA TYR A 188 -7.87 1.23 -15.76
C TYR A 188 -9.39 1.29 -15.89
N GLU A 189 -10.13 0.72 -14.93
CA GLU A 189 -11.59 0.69 -14.95
C GLU A 189 -12.20 2.10 -14.95
N MET A 190 -11.70 2.99 -14.09
CA MET A 190 -12.19 4.36 -13.97
C MET A 190 -11.97 5.18 -15.24
N GLN A 191 -10.82 5.00 -15.89
CA GLN A 191 -10.48 5.76 -17.11
C GLN A 191 -11.20 5.21 -18.33
N LEU A 192 -11.39 3.89 -18.41
CA LEU A 192 -12.18 3.27 -19.47
C LEU A 192 -13.66 3.71 -19.39
N GLU A 193 -14.26 3.67 -18.19
CA GLU A 193 -15.63 4.14 -17.98
C GLU A 193 -15.78 5.61 -18.41
N ALA A 194 -14.85 6.48 -17.98
CA ALA A 194 -14.86 7.89 -18.37
C ALA A 194 -14.70 8.10 -19.90
N TYR A 195 -13.90 7.28 -20.57
CA TYR A 195 -13.76 7.33 -22.04
C TYR A 195 -15.05 6.91 -22.75
N GLU A 196 -15.70 5.83 -22.30
CA GLU A 196 -16.96 5.35 -22.84
C GLU A 196 -18.08 6.39 -22.71
N GLU A 197 -18.12 7.15 -21.60
CA GLU A 197 -19.09 8.23 -21.39
C GLU A 197 -18.93 9.42 -22.35
N LEU A 198 -17.77 9.59 -22.98
CA LEU A 198 -17.50 10.70 -23.91
C LEU A 198 -17.91 10.40 -25.36
N GLN A 199 -18.30 9.16 -25.68
CA GLN A 199 -18.66 8.70 -27.03
C GLN A 199 -20.15 8.88 -27.35
#